data_AF-A0A1A3HQQ5-F1
#
_entry.id   AF-A0A1A3HQQ5-F1
#
_cell.length_a   1.000
_cell.length_b   1.000
_cell.length_c   1.000
_cell.angle_alpha   90.00
_cell.angle_beta   90.00
_cell.angle_gamma   90.00
#
_symmetry.space_group_name_H-M   'P 1'
#
loop_
_entity.id
_entity.type
_entity.pdbx_description
1 polymer ?
#
loop_
_entity_poly.entity_id
_entity_poly.type
_entity_poly.pdbx_seq_one_letter_code
_entity_poly.pdbx_strand_id
1 'polypeptide(L)'
;MRIDLADTRAASLATAVQCVMGGLGVTLIPQSAVPVEAVRSRIELAQFAAPRPGRQIGLVFRASSKRDQAYRRLAGIIGDAIGAEQPVRPVMEGTR
;
A
#
# COMPACT_ATOMS: atom_id res chain seq x y z
N MET A 1 -25.52 -0.88 21.39
CA MET A 1 -24.29 -1.68 21.31
C MET A 1 -23.15 -0.73 20.97
N ARG A 2 -22.25 -0.45 21.93
CA ARG A 2 -21.10 0.43 21.71
C ARG A 2 -19.94 -0.46 21.26
N ILE A 3 -19.60 -0.39 19.98
CA ILE A 3 -18.46 -1.14 19.46
C ILE A 3 -17.19 -0.47 19.98
N ASP A 4 -16.34 -1.22 20.68
CA ASP A 4 -15.03 -0.76 21.06
C ASP A 4 -14.12 -0.84 19.83
N LEU A 5 -13.80 0.31 19.24
CA LEU A 5 -12.95 0.37 18.04
C LEU A 5 -11.53 -0.17 18.31
N ALA A 6 -11.09 -0.22 19.58
CA ALA A 6 -9.73 -0.63 19.92
C ALA A 6 -9.42 -2.09 19.56
N ASP A 7 -10.44 -2.96 19.50
CA ASP A 7 -10.29 -4.39 19.19
C ASP A 7 -10.68 -4.77 17.75
N THR A 8 -11.08 -3.81 16.92
CA THR A 8 -11.44 -4.10 15.53
C THR A 8 -10.17 -4.23 14.68
N ARG A 9 -9.78 -5.47 14.38
CA ARG A 9 -8.65 -5.78 13.51
C ARG A 9 -9.12 -6.28 12.14
N ALA A 10 -8.52 -5.77 11.08
CA ALA A 10 -8.72 -6.26 9.73
C ALA A 10 -7.45 -6.96 9.22
N ALA A 11 -7.59 -8.14 8.66
CA ALA A 11 -6.47 -8.88 8.06
C ALA A 11 -6.20 -8.46 6.60
N SER A 12 -7.07 -7.66 6.00
CA SER A 12 -6.96 -7.17 4.62
C SER A 12 -7.52 -5.75 4.47
N LEU A 13 -7.13 -5.04 3.41
CA LEU A 13 -7.67 -3.71 3.09
C LEU A 13 -9.16 -3.76 2.80
N ALA A 14 -9.62 -4.76 2.05
CA ALA A 14 -11.04 -4.97 1.77
C ALA A 14 -11.85 -5.07 3.05
N THR A 15 -11.40 -5.86 4.03
CA THR A 15 -12.08 -5.95 5.33
C THR A 15 -12.07 -4.62 6.07
N ALA A 16 -10.95 -3.88 6.06
CA ALA A 16 -10.88 -2.56 6.67
C ALA A 16 -11.88 -1.57 6.03
N VAL A 17 -12.03 -1.61 4.70
CA VAL A 17 -13.00 -0.79 3.97
C VAL A 17 -14.44 -1.19 4.30
N GLN A 18 -14.74 -2.48 4.43
CA GLN A 18 -16.08 -2.93 4.86
C GLN A 18 -16.39 -2.47 6.29
N CYS A 19 -15.41 -2.45 7.20
CA CYS A 19 -15.59 -1.88 8.54
C CYS A 19 -15.96 -0.39 8.48
N VAL A 20 -15.30 0.40 7.62
CA VAL A 20 -15.64 1.81 7.40
C VAL A 20 -17.05 1.96 6.82
N MET A 21 -17.43 1.14 5.82
CA MET A 21 -18.79 1.12 5.28
C MET A 21 -19.85 0.78 6.34
N GLY A 22 -19.50 -0.07 7.31
CA GLY A 22 -20.33 -0.42 8.46
C GLY A 22 -20.36 0.63 9.58
N GLY A 23 -19.70 1.79 9.40
CA GLY A 23 -19.68 2.87 10.38
C GLY A 23 -18.72 2.65 11.55
N LEU A 24 -17.74 1.75 11.41
CA LEU A 24 -16.76 1.44 12.48
C LEU A 24 -15.59 2.44 12.56
N GLY A 25 -15.65 3.55 11.83
CA GLY A 25 -14.65 4.62 11.88
C GLY A 25 -14.07 4.98 10.51
N VAL A 26 -12.80 5.40 10.50
CA VAL A 26 -12.04 5.76 9.30
C VAL A 26 -10.76 4.94 9.22
N THR A 27 -10.18 4.81 8.02
CA THR A 27 -8.93 4.08 7.81
C THR A 27 -8.04 4.79 6.79
N LEU A 28 -6.78 4.38 6.72
CA LEU A 28 -5.83 4.80 5.70
C LEU A 28 -5.56 3.64 4.75
N ILE A 29 -5.76 3.87 3.46
CA ILE A 29 -5.36 2.95 2.41
C ILE A 29 -4.22 3.57 1.58
N PRO A 30 -3.28 2.77 1.06
CA PRO A 30 -2.31 3.29 0.12
C PRO A 30 -3.01 3.79 -1.14
N GLN A 31 -2.47 4.84 -1.75
CA GLN A 31 -2.99 5.40 -2.99
C GLN A 31 -3.13 4.33 -4.10
N SER A 32 -2.22 3.36 -4.13
CA SER A 32 -2.27 2.27 -5.10
C SER A 32 -3.45 1.30 -4.96
N ALA A 33 -4.09 1.26 -3.78
CA ALA A 33 -5.25 0.42 -3.54
C ALA A 33 -6.58 1.14 -3.83
N VAL A 34 -6.57 2.47 -4.01
CA VAL A 34 -7.79 3.25 -4.27
C VAL A 34 -8.60 2.71 -5.46
N PRO A 35 -8.00 2.37 -6.62
CA PRO A 35 -8.76 1.86 -7.77
C PRO A 35 -9.46 0.51 -7.50
N VAL A 36 -8.98 -0.26 -6.53
CA VAL A 36 -9.50 -1.59 -6.20
C VAL A 36 -10.51 -1.50 -5.06
N GLU A 37 -10.13 -0.80 -4.00
CA GLU A 37 -10.85 -0.81 -2.73
C GLU A 37 -11.95 0.26 -2.66
N ALA A 38 -11.76 1.41 -3.33
CA ALA A 38 -12.71 2.54 -3.26
C ALA A 38 -13.77 2.51 -4.37
N VAL A 39 -13.48 1.92 -5.54
CA VAL A 39 -14.36 2.01 -6.73
C VAL A 39 -15.73 1.37 -6.52
N ARG A 40 -15.81 0.33 -5.69
CA ARG A 40 -17.07 -0.40 -5.41
C ARG A 40 -17.61 -0.16 -4.00
N SER A 41 -16.89 0.58 -3.17
CA SER A 41 -17.31 0.89 -1.81
C SER A 41 -17.96 2.27 -1.78
N ARG A 42 -19.04 2.42 -1.02
CA ARG A 42 -19.73 3.70 -0.83
C ARG A 42 -19.03 4.53 0.26
N ILE A 43 -17.71 4.70 0.12
CA ILE A 43 -16.89 5.48 1.05
C ILE A 43 -16.43 6.76 0.36
N GLU A 44 -16.29 7.83 1.14
CA GLU A 44 -15.66 9.06 0.69
C GLU A 44 -14.15 8.99 0.93
N LEU A 45 -13.37 9.65 0.06
CA LEU A 45 -11.92 9.72 0.16
C LEU A 45 -11.47 11.12 0.55
N ALA A 46 -10.61 11.19 1.57
CA ALA A 46 -9.86 12.39 1.92
C ALA A 46 -8.36 12.18 1.64
N GLN A 47 -7.66 13.24 1.23
CA GLN A 47 -6.21 13.21 1.01
C GLN A 47 -5.50 14.07 2.05
N PHE A 48 -4.33 13.62 2.52
CA PHE A 48 -3.45 14.44 3.34
C PHE A 48 -2.92 15.64 2.57
N ALA A 49 -2.81 16.77 3.26
CA ALA A 49 -1.99 17.89 2.80
C ALA A 49 -0.51 17.48 2.70
N ALA A 50 0.28 18.25 1.96
CA ALA A 50 1.72 18.06 1.95
C ALA A 50 2.34 18.42 3.32
N PRO A 51 3.34 17.67 3.82
CA PRO A 51 3.92 16.46 3.24
C PRO A 51 3.04 15.22 3.50
N ARG A 52 2.80 14.43 2.45
CA ARG A 52 1.97 13.22 2.54
C ARG A 52 2.75 12.10 3.23
N PRO A 53 2.11 11.31 4.12
CA PRO A 53 2.73 10.11 4.65
C PRO A 53 2.99 9.11 3.53
N GLY A 54 4.14 8.44 3.59
CA GLY A 54 4.56 7.49 2.57
C GLY A 54 5.19 6.25 3.19
N ARG A 55 5.40 5.23 2.35
CA ARG A 55 6.11 4.00 2.71
C ARG A 55 7.15 3.69 1.65
N GLN A 56 8.25 3.07 2.06
CA GLN A 56 9.23 2.48 1.15
C GLN A 56 8.94 0.99 1.03
N ILE A 57 8.74 0.51 -0.20
CA ILE A 57 8.56 -0.90 -0.51
C ILE A 57 9.84 -1.40 -1.16
N GLY A 58 10.37 -2.53 -0.69
CA GLY A 58 11.59 -3.15 -1.19
C GLY A 58 11.38 -4.64 -1.51
N LEU A 59 12.11 -5.13 -2.52
CA LEU A 59 12.23 -6.56 -2.78
C LEU A 59 13.35 -7.13 -1.90
N VAL A 60 13.02 -8.10 -1.04
CA VAL A 60 13.97 -8.74 -0.15
C VAL A 60 14.11 -10.21 -0.52
N PHE A 61 15.35 -10.70 -0.59
CA PHE A 61 15.67 -12.09 -0.86
C PHE A 61 16.83 -12.56 0.03
N ARG A 62 17.00 -13.88 0.18
CA ARG A 62 18.09 -14.45 0.99
C ARG A 62 19.44 -14.06 0.39
N ALA A 63 20.34 -13.55 1.24
CA ALA A 63 21.71 -13.19 0.84
C ALA A 63 22.51 -14.36 0.23
N SER A 64 22.21 -15.60 0.63
CA SER A 64 22.86 -16.80 0.08
C SER A 64 22.34 -17.23 -1.30
N SER A 65 21.38 -16.51 -1.88
CA SER A 65 20.83 -16.88 -3.18
C SER A 65 21.82 -16.61 -4.31
N LYS A 66 22.05 -17.62 -5.16
CA LYS A 66 22.82 -17.47 -6.41
C LYS A 66 22.05 -16.74 -7.53
N ARG A 67 20.86 -16.17 -7.24
CA ARG A 67 19.95 -15.53 -8.21
C ARG A 67 19.90 -14.00 -8.08
N ASP A 68 20.91 -13.39 -7.45
CA ASP A 68 21.01 -11.94 -7.23
C ASP A 68 20.67 -11.10 -8.48
N GLN A 69 21.29 -11.39 -9.62
CA GLN A 69 21.01 -10.68 -10.87
C GLN A 69 19.55 -10.80 -11.32
N ALA A 70 18.93 -11.97 -11.14
CA ALA A 70 17.54 -12.20 -11.50
C ALA A 70 16.61 -11.39 -10.57
N TYR A 71 16.91 -11.31 -9.28
CA TYR A 71 16.14 -10.49 -8.35
C TYR A 71 16.29 -8.99 -8.60
N ARG A 72 17.50 -8.51 -8.94
CA ARG A 72 17.67 -7.11 -9.38
C ARG A 72 16.84 -6.81 -10.63
N ARG A 73 16.84 -7.72 -11.61
CA ARG A 73 15.99 -7.57 -12.81
C ARG A 73 14.51 -7.56 -12.44
N LEU A 74 14.06 -8.45 -11.55
CA LEU A 74 12.68 -8.48 -11.07
C LEU A 74 12.32 -7.18 -10.34
N ALA A 75 13.20 -6.65 -9.50
CA ALA A 75 13.00 -5.37 -8.82
C ALA A 75 12.82 -4.22 -9.82
N GLY A 76 13.62 -4.20 -10.89
CA GLY A 76 13.47 -3.25 -12.00
C GLY A 76 12.10 -3.37 -12.66
N ILE A 77 11.70 -4.59 -13.05
CA ILE A 77 10.39 -4.85 -13.66
C ILE A 77 9.23 -4.39 -12.76
N ILE A 78 9.30 -4.69 -11.47
CA ILE A 78 8.28 -4.27 -10.49
C ILE A 78 8.25 -2.73 -10.39
N GLY A 79 9.42 -2.09 -10.33
CA GLY A 79 9.55 -0.64 -10.27
C GLY A 79 8.95 0.04 -11.50
N ASP A 80 9.28 -0.44 -12.69
CA ASP A 80 8.77 0.09 -13.96
C ASP A 80 7.25 -0.10 -14.08
N ALA A 81 6.75 -1.30 -13.76
CA ALA A 81 5.32 -1.61 -13.84
C ALA A 81 4.49 -0.73 -12.88
N ILE A 82 4.95 -0.56 -11.64
CA ILE A 82 4.25 0.30 -10.67
C ILE A 82 4.40 1.77 -11.04
N GLY A 83 5.60 2.21 -11.45
CA GLY A 83 5.88 3.60 -11.84
C GLY A 83 5.08 4.08 -13.05
N ALA A 84 4.70 3.18 -13.94
CA ALA A 84 3.85 3.49 -15.09
C ALA A 84 2.40 3.85 -14.71
N GLU A 85 1.88 3.29 -13.61
CA GLU A 85 0.46 3.39 -13.23
C GLU A 85 0.22 4.22 -11.96
N GLN A 86 1.23 4.37 -11.12
CA GLN A 86 1.10 4.93 -9.77
C GLN A 86 2.09 6.08 -9.55
N PRO A 87 1.74 7.12 -8.79
CA PRO A 87 2.65 8.20 -8.43
C PRO A 87 3.61 7.75 -7.31
N VAL A 88 4.45 6.78 -7.62
CA VAL A 88 5.53 6.33 -6.75
C VAL A 88 6.81 7.09 -7.08
N ARG A 89 7.65 7.26 -6.06
CA ARG A 89 9.02 7.76 -6.26
C ARG A 89 9.96 6.55 -6.24
N PRO A 90 10.55 6.14 -7.38
CA PRO A 90 11.57 5.12 -7.40
C PRO A 90 12.73 5.53 -6.49
N VAL A 91 13.17 4.63 -5.62
CA VAL A 91 14.39 4.83 -4.85
C VAL A 91 15.51 4.18 -5.65
N MET A 92 16.31 5.01 -6.34
CA MET A 92 17.48 4.53 -7.06
C MET A 92 18.52 4.07 -6.03
N GLU A 93 19.03 2.85 -6.19
CA GLU A 93 20.05 2.29 -5.30
C GLU A 93 21.36 3.06 -5.50
N GLY A 94 21.60 4.02 -4.60
CA GLY A 94 22.69 4.98 -4.72
C GLY A 94 22.60 6.11 -3.68
N THR A 95 22.38 5.78 -2.41
CA THR A 95 22.75 6.61 -1.24
C THR A 95 22.68 5.72 0.00
N ARG A 96 23.72 4.94 0.23
CA ARG A 96 24.29 4.66 1.54
C ARG A 96 25.78 4.44 1.37
#